data_AF-A0A8D9F8N6-F1
#
_entry.id   AF-A0A8D9F8N6-F1
#
_cell.length_a   1.000
_cell.length_b   1.000
_cell.length_c   1.000
_cell.angle_alpha   90.00
_cell.angle_beta   90.00
_cell.angle_gamma   90.00
#
_symmetry.space_group_name_H-M   'P 1'
#
loop_
_entity.id
_entity.type
_entity.pdbx_description
1 polymer ?
#
loop_
_entity_poly.entity_id
_entity_poly.type
_entity_poly.pdbx_seq_one_letter_code
_entity_poly.pdbx_strand_id
1 'polypeptide(L)'
;GRKTFKAGDLIQVKVLAAIGLNYKGKTDWKIITIHVDDPEAPIMNNIEDVETNFPTMLETTVNYYKYWFPTRNLTLFEEAKDKAFAYKVIADCNHQWAKLMEGMVKAPGMSLLNTCIKGSEGRVSFATAEEELNKQNYPSGAPTSIWGPYDDRYIHPNLTTTCHNPILGRIY
;
A
#
# COMPACT_ATOMS: atom_id res chain seq x y z
N GLY A 1 -3.10 -3.75 12.41
CA GLY A 1 -4.39 -4.22 12.96
C GLY A 1 -4.45 -5.73 12.87
N ARG A 2 -5.32 -6.36 13.66
CA ARG A 2 -5.44 -7.83 13.77
C ARG A 2 -6.32 -8.46 12.69
N LYS A 3 -7.29 -7.71 12.17
CA LYS A 3 -8.20 -8.19 11.12
C LYS A 3 -7.48 -8.23 9.77
N THR A 4 -7.58 -9.37 9.09
CA THR A 4 -7.20 -9.51 7.68
C THR A 4 -8.36 -9.06 6.79
N PHE A 5 -8.06 -8.24 5.79
CA PHE A 5 -9.02 -7.73 4.80
C PHE A 5 -8.82 -8.41 3.45
N LYS A 6 -9.88 -8.48 2.66
CA LYS A 6 -9.83 -9.02 1.29
C LYS A 6 -9.40 -7.93 0.31
N ALA A 7 -8.79 -8.34 -0.80
CA ALA A 7 -8.50 -7.44 -1.90
C ALA A 7 -9.80 -6.80 -2.42
N GLY A 8 -9.83 -5.46 -2.47
CA GLY A 8 -11.02 -4.69 -2.87
C GLY A 8 -11.89 -4.18 -1.71
N ASP A 9 -11.61 -4.56 -0.46
CA ASP A 9 -12.35 -4.02 0.70
C ASP A 9 -12.10 -2.52 0.85
N LEU A 10 -13.18 -1.74 1.03
CA LEU A 10 -13.13 -0.33 1.39
C LEU A 10 -13.26 -0.20 2.91
N ILE A 11 -12.21 0.27 3.57
CA ILE A 11 -12.14 0.32 5.04
C ILE A 11 -11.78 1.72 5.54
N GLN A 12 -12.27 2.04 6.73
CA GLN A 12 -11.89 3.25 7.43
C GLN A 12 -10.68 2.97 8.34
N VAL A 13 -9.69 3.87 8.28
CA VAL A 13 -8.45 3.75 9.04
C VAL A 13 -8.13 5.04 9.77
N LYS A 14 -7.39 4.91 10.87
CA LYS A 14 -6.74 6.01 11.57
C LYS A 14 -5.27 6.08 11.16
N VAL A 15 -4.82 7.26 10.75
CA VAL A 15 -3.43 7.54 10.35
C VAL A 15 -2.57 7.74 11.59
N LEU A 16 -1.39 7.11 11.61
CA LEU A 16 -0.46 7.12 12.74
C LEU A 16 0.90 7.73 12.37
N ALA A 17 1.41 7.43 11.17
CA ALA A 17 2.74 7.86 10.74
C ALA A 17 2.91 7.81 9.22
N ALA A 18 4.02 8.36 8.72
CA ALA A 18 4.47 8.19 7.34
C ALA A 18 5.97 7.84 7.28
N ILE A 19 6.34 6.92 6.39
CA ILE A 19 7.74 6.54 6.12
C ILE A 19 8.07 6.89 4.67
N GLY A 20 9.22 7.53 4.43
CA GLY A 20 9.67 7.88 3.10
C GLY A 20 10.72 6.90 2.57
N LEU A 21 10.37 6.17 1.51
CA LEU A 21 11.30 5.34 0.75
C LEU A 21 11.66 5.98 -0.58
N ASN A 22 12.92 5.84 -0.97
CA ASN A 22 13.42 6.28 -2.27
C ASN A 22 13.41 5.08 -3.20
N TYR A 23 12.70 5.23 -4.31
CA TYR A 23 12.67 4.28 -5.41
C TYR A 23 13.29 4.90 -6.65
N LYS A 24 14.58 4.62 -6.89
CA LYS A 24 15.31 5.10 -8.09
C LYS A 24 15.18 6.62 -8.29
N GLY A 25 15.35 7.39 -7.22
CA GLY A 25 15.25 8.86 -7.24
C GLY A 25 13.82 9.40 -7.13
N LYS A 26 12.82 8.53 -6.97
CA LYS A 26 11.42 8.92 -6.76
C LYS A 26 11.00 8.69 -5.31
N THR A 27 10.14 9.55 -4.81
CA THR A 27 9.54 9.42 -3.48
C THR A 27 8.43 8.37 -3.49
N ASP A 28 8.49 7.45 -2.54
CA ASP A 28 7.47 6.43 -2.27
C ASP A 28 7.10 6.47 -0.77
N TRP A 29 5.96 7.10 -0.47
CA TRP A 29 5.46 7.22 0.90
C TRP A 29 4.70 5.96 1.34
N LYS A 30 5.02 5.44 2.53
CA LYS A 30 4.25 4.40 3.21
C LYS A 30 3.50 5.03 4.38
N ILE A 31 2.18 5.09 4.29
CA ILE A 31 1.34 5.59 5.38
C ILE A 31 1.05 4.45 6.35
N ILE A 32 1.38 4.64 7.63
CA ILE A 32 1.11 3.69 8.70
C ILE A 32 -0.25 4.00 9.29
N THR A 33 -1.12 2.99 9.33
CA THR A 33 -2.50 3.14 9.74
C THR A 33 -2.99 1.96 10.57
N ILE A 34 -4.09 2.15 11.28
CA ILE A 34 -4.83 1.10 11.97
C ILE A 34 -6.32 1.17 11.60
N HIS A 35 -6.98 0.02 11.44
CA HIS A 35 -8.42 -0.02 11.23
C HIS A 35 -9.15 0.62 12.43
N VAL A 36 -10.21 1.41 12.17
CA VAL A 36 -10.89 2.16 13.24
C VAL A 36 -11.55 1.26 14.30
N ASP A 37 -12.02 0.06 13.90
CA ASP A 37 -12.63 -0.90 14.83
C ASP A 37 -11.63 -1.92 15.38
N ASP A 38 -10.33 -1.72 15.19
CA ASP A 38 -9.34 -2.58 15.84
C ASP A 38 -9.38 -2.38 17.37
N PRO A 39 -9.31 -3.43 18.21
CA PRO A 39 -9.29 -3.28 19.66
C PRO A 39 -8.17 -2.37 20.18
N GLU A 40 -7.05 -2.28 19.46
CA GLU A 40 -5.93 -1.40 19.80
C GLU A 40 -6.09 0.01 19.22
N ALA A 41 -7.07 0.25 18.34
CA ALA A 41 -7.28 1.56 17.75
C ALA A 41 -7.43 2.66 18.79
N PRO A 42 -8.18 2.53 19.91
CA PRO A 42 -8.31 3.62 20.89
C PRO A 42 -6.98 4.10 21.49
N ILE A 43 -6.00 3.19 21.64
CA ILE A 43 -4.70 3.52 22.24
C ILE A 43 -3.62 3.89 21.21
N MET A 44 -3.88 3.71 19.92
CA MET A 44 -2.94 4.04 18.83
C MET A 44 -3.26 5.40 18.24
N ASN A 45 -2.62 6.48 18.66
CA ASN A 45 -2.98 7.84 18.24
C ASN A 45 -1.87 8.59 17.52
N ASN A 46 -0.62 8.21 17.74
CA ASN A 46 0.55 8.76 17.05
C ASN A 46 1.63 7.70 16.86
N ILE A 47 2.76 8.10 16.27
CA ILE A 47 3.91 7.24 16.01
C ILE A 47 4.50 6.64 17.29
N GLU A 48 4.52 7.38 18.41
CA GLU A 48 5.11 6.91 19.67
C GLU A 48 4.32 5.73 20.25
N ASP A 49 2.99 5.71 20.05
CA ASP A 49 2.13 4.61 20.49
C ASP A 49 2.44 3.32 19.73
N VAL A 50 2.83 3.43 18.45
CA VAL A 50 3.23 2.28 17.63
C VAL A 50 4.48 1.64 18.24
N GLU A 51 5.51 2.43 18.54
CA GLU A 51 6.75 1.89 19.11
C GLU A 51 6.57 1.38 20.54
N THR A 52 5.70 2.03 21.33
CA THR A 52 5.42 1.62 22.72
C THR A 52 4.70 0.27 22.80
N ASN A 53 3.68 0.08 21.96
CA ASN A 53 2.82 -1.10 22.03
C ASN A 53 3.28 -2.22 21.08
N PHE A 54 4.01 -1.87 20.03
CA PHE A 54 4.62 -2.79 19.07
C PHE A 54 6.09 -2.42 18.83
N PRO A 55 6.97 -2.67 19.82
CA PRO A 55 8.39 -2.37 19.68
C PRO A 55 8.98 -2.97 18.41
N THR A 56 9.87 -2.24 17.74
CA THR A 56 10.56 -2.64 16.49
C THR A 56 9.68 -2.78 15.24
N MET A 57 8.38 -2.50 15.32
CA MET A 57 7.47 -2.67 14.18
C MET A 57 7.84 -1.76 13.00
N LEU A 58 8.20 -0.50 13.27
CA LEU A 58 8.57 0.46 12.24
C LEU A 58 9.88 0.07 11.55
N GLU A 59 10.88 -0.35 12.32
CA GLU A 59 12.15 -0.86 11.80
C GLU A 59 11.94 -2.11 10.94
N THR A 60 11.15 -3.07 11.44
CA THR A 60 10.79 -4.30 10.73
C THR A 60 10.09 -4.00 9.41
N THR A 61 9.20 -3.00 9.40
CA THR A 61 8.50 -2.55 8.19
C THR A 61 9.47 -1.97 7.16
N VAL A 62 10.42 -1.13 7.57
CA VAL A 62 11.46 -0.59 6.68
C VAL A 62 12.32 -1.72 6.11
N ASN A 63 12.76 -2.65 6.96
CA ASN A 63 13.58 -3.78 6.55
C ASN A 63 12.82 -4.69 5.59
N TYR A 64 11.53 -4.93 5.82
CA TYR A 64 10.69 -5.69 4.90
C TYR A 64 10.72 -5.08 3.49
N TYR A 65 10.51 -3.77 3.35
CA TYR A 65 10.54 -3.12 2.03
C TYR A 65 11.94 -3.13 1.37
N LYS A 66 13.02 -3.04 2.16
CA LYS A 66 14.39 -3.10 1.64
C LYS A 66 14.78 -4.49 1.17
N TYR A 67 14.45 -5.53 1.94
CA TYR A 67 14.99 -6.88 1.73
C TYR A 67 14.07 -7.80 0.92
N TRP A 68 12.74 -7.72 1.08
CA TRP A 68 11.81 -8.62 0.37
C TRP A 68 11.52 -8.19 -1.06
N PHE A 69 11.85 -6.95 -1.42
CA PHE A 69 11.78 -6.46 -2.79
C PHE A 69 13.17 -6.01 -3.28
N PRO A 70 14.19 -6.90 -3.27
CA PRO A 70 15.57 -6.49 -3.55
C PRO A 70 15.72 -5.97 -4.99
N THR A 71 14.89 -6.45 -5.92
CA THR A 71 14.84 -5.95 -7.30
C THR A 71 14.40 -4.48 -7.40
N ARG A 72 13.80 -3.92 -6.35
CA ARG A 72 13.34 -2.54 -6.32
C ARG A 72 14.39 -1.55 -5.82
N ASN A 73 15.49 -2.00 -5.20
CA ASN A 73 16.55 -1.12 -4.67
C ASN A 73 16.00 0.06 -3.85
N LEU A 74 15.04 -0.22 -2.96
CA LEU A 74 14.45 0.80 -2.10
C LEU A 74 15.44 1.20 -1.01
N THR A 75 15.63 2.50 -0.80
CA THR A 75 16.41 3.02 0.34
C THR A 75 15.53 3.87 1.24
N LEU A 76 15.81 3.87 2.54
CA LEU A 76 15.13 4.79 3.46
C LEU A 76 15.73 6.17 3.22
N PHE A 77 14.90 7.16 2.90
CA PHE A 77 15.36 8.56 2.84
C PHE A 77 14.75 9.40 3.96
N GLU A 78 13.61 8.97 4.52
CA GLU A 78 12.97 9.66 5.61
C GLU A 78 12.50 8.66 6.66
N GLU A 79 12.96 8.86 7.90
CA GLU A 79 12.52 8.08 9.05
C GLU A 79 11.02 8.28 9.28
N ALA A 80 10.43 7.37 10.06
CA ALA A 80 9.02 7.43 10.37
C ALA A 80 8.68 8.81 11.01
N LYS A 81 7.76 9.54 10.38
CA LYS A 81 7.25 10.81 10.87
C LYS A 81 5.89 10.64 11.50
N ASP A 82 5.59 11.53 12.43
CA ASP A 82 4.35 11.56 13.18
C ASP A 82 3.09 11.68 12.31
N LYS A 83 1.94 11.53 12.97
CA LYS A 83 0.62 11.66 12.35
C LYS A 83 0.43 13.01 11.67
N ALA A 84 0.89 14.11 12.26
CA ALA A 84 0.69 15.44 11.72
C ALA A 84 1.39 15.61 10.36
N PHE A 85 2.63 15.13 10.24
CA PHE A 85 3.34 15.07 8.98
C PHE A 85 2.65 14.15 7.96
N ALA A 86 2.19 12.98 8.39
CA ALA A 86 1.47 12.04 7.53
C ALA A 86 0.22 12.69 6.90
N TYR A 87 -0.55 13.46 7.68
CA TYR A 87 -1.68 14.21 7.14
C TYR A 87 -1.28 15.28 6.12
N LYS A 88 -0.12 15.93 6.28
CA LYS A 88 0.40 16.87 5.27
C LYS A 88 0.70 16.15 3.96
N VAL A 89 1.39 15.02 4.01
CA VAL A 89 1.67 14.19 2.83
C VAL A 89 0.37 13.79 2.12
N ILE A 90 -0.63 13.30 2.86
CA ILE A 90 -1.92 12.91 2.31
C ILE A 90 -2.62 14.11 1.67
N ALA A 91 -2.62 15.27 2.33
CA ALA A 91 -3.24 16.49 1.82
C ALA A 91 -2.55 16.97 0.54
N ASP A 92 -1.22 16.96 0.48
CA ASP A 92 -0.44 17.36 -0.70
C ASP A 92 -0.69 16.42 -1.89
N CYS A 93 -0.70 15.11 -1.66
CA CYS A 93 -1.04 14.12 -2.69
C CYS A 93 -2.48 14.30 -3.18
N ASN A 94 -3.44 14.53 -2.29
CA ASN A 94 -4.82 14.79 -2.65
C ASN A 94 -4.97 16.08 -3.47
N HIS A 95 -4.24 17.14 -3.13
CA HIS A 95 -4.22 18.39 -3.89
C HIS A 95 -3.65 18.20 -5.31
N GLN A 96 -2.58 17.43 -5.44
CA GLN A 96 -2.01 17.09 -6.75
C GLN A 96 -2.98 16.25 -7.59
N TRP A 97 -3.66 15.28 -6.97
CA TRP A 97 -4.70 14.51 -7.61
C TRP A 97 -5.88 15.37 -8.07
N ALA A 98 -6.35 16.32 -7.25
CA ALA A 98 -7.44 17.22 -7.62
C ALA A 98 -7.08 18.06 -8.86
N LYS A 99 -5.88 18.66 -8.89
CA LYS A 99 -5.37 19.40 -10.07
C LYS A 99 -5.31 18.53 -11.33
N LEU A 100 -4.91 17.28 -11.20
CA LEU A 100 -4.90 16.32 -12.30
C LEU A 100 -6.32 16.05 -12.82
N MET A 101 -7.28 15.79 -11.91
CA MET A 101 -8.68 15.53 -12.29
C MET A 101 -9.37 16.75 -12.91
N GLU A 102 -8.97 17.95 -12.51
CA GLU A 102 -9.41 19.24 -13.08
C GLU A 102 -8.73 19.58 -14.42
N GLY A 103 -7.77 18.75 -14.88
CA GLY A 103 -7.05 18.97 -16.13
C GLY A 103 -5.97 20.06 -16.07
N MET A 104 -5.67 20.60 -14.89
CA MET A 104 -4.61 21.61 -14.70
C MET A 104 -3.20 21.02 -14.88
N VAL A 105 -3.05 19.72 -14.66
CA VAL A 105 -1.80 18.98 -14.88
C VAL A 105 -2.09 17.80 -15.80
N LYS A 106 -1.21 17.56 -16.78
CA LYS A 106 -1.33 16.41 -17.68
C LYS A 106 -0.41 15.29 -17.21
N ALA A 107 -0.91 14.05 -17.21
CA ALA A 107 -0.15 12.85 -16.87
C ALA A 107 -0.27 11.82 -18.01
N PRO A 108 0.57 11.92 -19.05
CA PRO A 108 0.53 11.01 -20.19
C PRO A 108 0.63 9.54 -19.74
N GLY A 109 -0.25 8.70 -20.27
CA GLY A 109 -0.27 7.26 -19.97
C GLY A 109 -1.06 6.86 -18.73
N MET A 110 -1.63 7.82 -17.96
CA MET A 110 -2.55 7.51 -16.87
C MET A 110 -4.01 7.67 -17.31
N SER A 111 -4.83 6.65 -17.06
CA SER A 111 -6.28 6.74 -17.29
C SER A 111 -6.94 7.59 -16.21
N LEU A 112 -7.73 8.59 -16.63
CA LEU A 112 -8.54 9.44 -15.74
C LEU A 112 -10.05 9.14 -15.83
N LEU A 113 -10.40 8.00 -16.45
CA LEU A 113 -11.79 7.59 -16.61
C LEU A 113 -12.46 7.40 -15.24
N ASN A 114 -13.60 8.03 -15.05
CA ASN A 114 -14.37 7.93 -13.81
C ASN A 114 -15.87 8.18 -14.06
N THR A 115 -16.72 7.81 -13.11
CA THR A 115 -18.18 8.00 -13.21
C THR A 115 -18.70 9.14 -12.32
N CYS A 116 -17.94 9.54 -11.31
CA CYS A 116 -18.44 10.35 -10.18
C CYS A 116 -17.89 11.78 -10.11
N ILE A 117 -16.77 12.10 -10.76
CA ILE A 117 -16.07 13.38 -10.56
C ILE A 117 -16.61 14.41 -11.56
N LYS A 118 -17.49 15.29 -11.06
CA LYS A 118 -18.11 16.34 -11.89
C LYS A 118 -17.04 17.27 -12.45
N GLY A 119 -17.15 17.59 -13.75
CA GLY A 119 -16.26 18.53 -14.42
C GLY A 119 -14.91 17.95 -14.87
N SER A 120 -14.56 16.71 -14.49
CA SER A 120 -13.32 16.09 -14.99
C SER A 120 -13.45 15.67 -16.46
N GLU A 121 -12.39 15.87 -17.25
CA GLU A 121 -12.33 15.48 -18.67
C GLU A 121 -12.65 13.99 -18.90
N GLY A 122 -12.26 13.12 -17.96
CA GLY A 122 -12.46 11.66 -18.05
C GLY A 122 -13.82 11.15 -17.56
N ARG A 123 -14.79 12.02 -17.27
CA ARG A 123 -16.07 11.57 -16.71
C ARG A 123 -16.95 10.90 -17.78
N VAL A 124 -17.39 9.67 -17.52
CA VAL A 124 -18.30 8.90 -18.37
C VAL A 124 -19.54 8.43 -17.61
N SER A 125 -20.54 7.93 -18.35
CA SER A 125 -21.71 7.30 -17.74
C SER A 125 -21.37 5.91 -17.16
N PHE A 126 -22.22 5.38 -16.27
CA PHE A 126 -22.07 4.01 -15.79
C PHE A 126 -22.14 2.97 -16.92
N ALA A 127 -23.06 3.14 -17.87
CA ALA A 127 -23.18 2.25 -19.02
C ALA A 127 -21.90 2.21 -19.86
N THR A 128 -21.32 3.39 -20.13
CA THR A 128 -20.04 3.49 -20.84
C THR A 128 -18.90 2.85 -20.05
N ALA A 129 -18.83 3.05 -18.73
CA ALA A 129 -17.81 2.42 -17.90
C ALA A 129 -17.91 0.88 -17.89
N GLU A 130 -19.14 0.33 -17.90
CA GLU A 130 -19.39 -1.10 -18.00
C GLU A 130 -18.96 -1.67 -19.36
N GLU A 131 -19.25 -0.97 -20.46
CA GLU A 131 -18.75 -1.32 -21.78
C GLU A 131 -17.21 -1.36 -21.84
N GLU A 132 -16.54 -0.38 -21.23
CA GLU A 132 -15.07 -0.37 -21.15
C GLU A 132 -14.52 -1.52 -20.31
N LEU A 133 -15.19 -1.86 -19.20
CA LEU A 133 -14.79 -2.98 -18.35
C LEU A 133 -14.90 -4.32 -19.11
N ASN A 134 -15.99 -4.49 -19.87
CA ASN A 134 -16.25 -5.71 -20.64
C ASN A 134 -15.22 -5.94 -21.76
N LYS A 135 -14.56 -4.88 -22.26
CA LYS A 135 -13.47 -5.01 -23.24
C LYS A 135 -12.21 -5.64 -22.66
N GLN A 136 -11.98 -5.55 -21.34
CA GLN A 136 -10.71 -5.95 -20.73
C GLN A 136 -10.52 -7.46 -20.57
N ASN A 137 -11.47 -8.28 -21.02
CA ASN A 137 -11.42 -9.75 -21.00
C ASN A 137 -10.80 -10.31 -19.70
N TYR A 138 -11.25 -9.79 -18.55
CA TYR A 138 -10.77 -10.27 -17.26
C TYR A 138 -11.14 -11.74 -17.11
N PRO A 139 -10.20 -12.60 -16.68
CA PRO A 139 -10.51 -14.00 -16.47
C PRO A 139 -11.64 -14.13 -15.44
N SER A 140 -12.75 -14.72 -15.86
CA SER A 140 -13.85 -15.06 -14.98
C SER A 140 -13.43 -16.22 -14.07
N GLY A 141 -13.38 -16.01 -12.76
CA GLY A 141 -13.04 -17.04 -11.78
C GLY A 141 -12.20 -16.50 -10.62
N ALA A 142 -11.97 -17.33 -9.60
CA ALA A 142 -10.99 -17.02 -8.57
C ALA A 142 -9.60 -16.88 -9.22
N PRO A 143 -8.75 -15.93 -8.79
CA PRO A 143 -7.39 -15.83 -9.29
C PRO A 143 -6.70 -17.19 -9.12
N THR A 144 -6.12 -17.72 -10.20
CA THR A 144 -5.22 -18.85 -10.09
C THR A 144 -4.01 -18.42 -9.27
N SER A 145 -3.54 -19.29 -8.37
CA SER A 145 -2.32 -19.04 -7.61
C SER A 145 -1.18 -18.73 -8.59
N ILE A 146 -0.67 -17.50 -8.52
CA ILE A 146 0.56 -17.09 -9.22
C ILE A 146 1.82 -17.46 -8.41
N TRP A 147 1.62 -18.07 -7.24
CA TRP A 147 2.70 -18.46 -6.35
C TRP A 147 3.39 -19.69 -6.91
N GLY A 148 4.61 -19.49 -7.43
CA GLY A 148 5.50 -20.56 -7.84
C GLY A 148 6.03 -21.37 -6.64
N PRO A 149 6.94 -22.34 -6.87
CA PRO A 149 7.44 -23.29 -5.86
C PRO A 149 8.28 -22.66 -4.71
N TYR A 150 8.22 -21.34 -4.55
CA TYR A 150 9.05 -20.54 -3.67
C TYR A 150 8.28 -19.91 -2.52
N ASP A 151 6.97 -20.12 -2.46
CA ASP A 151 6.06 -19.54 -1.47
C ASP A 151 6.37 -20.01 -0.02
N ASP A 152 6.85 -21.24 0.13
CA ASP A 152 7.20 -21.82 1.44
C ASP A 152 8.68 -21.61 1.84
N ARG A 153 9.46 -20.83 1.05
CA ARG A 153 10.90 -20.67 1.32
C ARG A 153 11.17 -19.50 2.26
N TYR A 154 11.86 -19.80 3.36
CA TYR A 154 12.45 -18.78 4.21
C TYR A 154 13.75 -18.26 3.57
N ILE A 155 13.81 -16.94 3.32
CA ILE A 155 15.02 -16.27 2.84
C ILE A 155 15.70 -15.62 4.05
N HIS A 156 16.83 -16.20 4.48
CA HIS A 156 17.64 -15.60 5.54
C HIS A 156 18.49 -14.46 4.95
N PRO A 157 18.41 -13.22 5.45
CA PRO A 157 19.04 -12.05 4.83
C PRO A 157 20.57 -12.10 4.75
N ASN A 158 21.22 -12.96 5.56
CA ASN A 158 22.68 -13.14 5.56
C ASN A 158 23.16 -14.46 4.90
N LEU A 159 22.28 -15.24 4.27
CA LEU A 159 22.67 -16.48 3.57
C LEU A 159 22.42 -16.32 2.07
N THR A 160 23.45 -16.58 1.27
CA THR A 160 23.37 -16.63 -0.20
C THR A 160 22.67 -17.89 -0.73
N THR A 161 22.15 -18.74 0.16
CA THR A 161 21.46 -19.99 -0.17
C THR A 161 20.14 -20.12 0.59
N THR A 162 19.09 -20.56 -0.11
CA THR A 162 17.78 -20.85 0.45
C THR A 162 17.82 -22.16 1.23
N CYS A 163 17.49 -22.13 2.52
CA CYS A 163 17.33 -23.33 3.33
C CYS A 163 15.89 -23.85 3.18
N HIS A 164 15.70 -25.14 2.94
CA HIS A 164 14.39 -25.78 3.11
C HIS A 164 14.13 -25.89 4.61
N ASN A 165 13.09 -25.22 5.11
CA ASN A 165 12.73 -25.29 6.52
C ASN A 165 11.65 -26.37 6.71
N PRO A 166 11.92 -27.49 7.43
CA PRO A 166 10.94 -28.57 7.58
C PRO A 166 9.86 -28.31 8.65
N ILE A 167 9.79 -27.13 9.28
CA ILE A 167 9.04 -26.97 10.55
C ILE A 167 7.79 -26.07 10.46
N LEU A 168 7.51 -25.38 9.36
CA LEU A 168 6.23 -24.66 9.22
C LEU A 168 5.17 -25.55 8.59
N GLY A 169 4.64 -26.46 9.42
CA GLY A 169 3.36 -27.10 9.14
C GLY A 169 2.26 -26.04 8.96
N ARG A 170 1.48 -26.22 7.90
CA ARG A 170 0.25 -25.49 7.56
C ARG A 170 -0.46 -24.93 8.81
N ILE A 171 -0.56 -23.60 8.89
CA ILE A 171 -1.58 -22.94 9.70
C ILE A 171 -2.54 -22.31 8.70
N TYR A 172 -3.71 -22.94 8.57
CA TYR A 172 -4.89 -22.40 7.88
C TYR A 172 -5.54 -21.30 8.70
#